data_AF-A0A6V7L1M1-F1
#
_entry.id   AF-A0A6V7L1M1-F1
#
_cell.length_a   1.000
_cell.length_b   1.000
_cell.length_c   1.000
_cell.angle_alpha   90.00
_cell.angle_beta   90.00
_cell.angle_gamma   90.00
#
_symmetry.space_group_name_H-M   'P 1'
#
loop_
_entity.id
_entity.type
_entity.pdbx_description
1 polymer ?
#
loop_
_entity_poly.entity_id
_entity_poly.type
_entity_poly.pdbx_seq_one_letter_code
_entity_poly.pdbx_strand_id
1 'polypeptide(L)'
;RKKTEEQEDHERQEAIRQRNERLDRERQQKVQESIRREQAMLRAKEACENKEKQKNEFYRARLPIKLGGRTELEGEQSKNRNLIDWPAAGPSNISSNSSQHRLPTMPCPICQKLFTEGDEIAVHAQNCTDYPVDDDDNGEIEEINRSPTPETILCHICNRFRTRDGNDLEDHVARCIARAKNE
;
A
#
# COMPACT_ATOMS: atom_id res chain seq x y z
N ARG A 1 -52.94 -52.53 -9.84
CA ARG A 1 -52.21 -51.59 -10.72
C ARG A 1 -52.50 -50.12 -10.42
N LYS A 2 -53.70 -49.71 -9.96
CA LYS A 2 -53.94 -48.30 -9.55
C LYS A 2 -53.27 -47.86 -8.23
N LYS A 3 -53.09 -48.77 -7.25
CA LYS A 3 -52.47 -48.44 -5.96
C LYS A 3 -50.97 -48.07 -6.04
N THR A 4 -50.29 -48.34 -7.15
CA THR A 4 -48.86 -48.04 -7.31
C THR A 4 -48.62 -46.62 -7.81
N GLU A 5 -49.54 -46.04 -8.61
CA GLU A 5 -49.41 -44.66 -9.10
C GLU A 5 -49.57 -43.63 -7.97
N GLU A 6 -50.56 -43.82 -7.08
CA GLU A 6 -50.75 -42.93 -5.91
C GLU A 6 -49.55 -42.96 -4.95
N GLN A 7 -48.90 -44.12 -4.83
CA GLN A 7 -47.73 -44.29 -3.98
C GLN A 7 -46.49 -43.61 -4.60
N GLU A 8 -46.28 -43.75 -5.91
CA GLU A 8 -45.21 -43.05 -6.64
C GLU A 8 -45.38 -41.52 -6.60
N ASP A 9 -46.61 -41.02 -6.71
CA ASP A 9 -46.88 -39.58 -6.62
C ASP A 9 -46.64 -39.02 -5.22
N HIS A 10 -46.98 -39.78 -4.17
CA HIS A 10 -46.67 -39.41 -2.80
C HIS A 10 -45.16 -39.32 -2.56
N GLU A 11 -44.40 -40.32 -3.03
CA GLU A 11 -42.93 -40.33 -2.91
C GLU A 11 -42.29 -39.15 -3.67
N ARG A 12 -42.80 -38.80 -4.87
CA ARG A 12 -42.34 -37.61 -5.60
C ARG A 12 -42.62 -36.32 -4.84
N GLN A 13 -43.80 -36.17 -4.25
CA GLN A 13 -44.14 -34.99 -3.45
C GLN A 13 -43.25 -34.86 -2.20
N GLU A 14 -42.97 -35.97 -1.54
CA GLU A 14 -42.09 -36.00 -0.37
C GLU A 14 -40.65 -35.64 -0.75
N ALA A 15 -40.13 -36.19 -1.85
CA ALA A 15 -38.80 -35.85 -2.36
C ALA A 15 -38.67 -34.35 -2.71
N ILE A 16 -39.70 -33.75 -3.31
CA ILE A 16 -39.73 -32.31 -3.59
C ILE A 16 -39.74 -31.51 -2.29
N ARG A 17 -40.53 -31.92 -1.29
CA ARG A 17 -40.57 -31.26 0.02
C ARG A 17 -39.22 -31.30 0.71
N GLN A 18 -38.58 -32.46 0.79
CA GLN A 18 -37.25 -32.62 1.38
C GLN A 18 -36.18 -31.78 0.65
N ARG A 19 -36.25 -31.70 -0.68
CA ARG A 19 -35.37 -30.84 -1.48
C ARG A 19 -35.55 -29.36 -1.13
N ASN A 20 -36.79 -28.91 -1.02
CA ASN A 20 -37.11 -27.52 -0.68
C ASN A 20 -36.66 -27.18 0.74
N GLU A 21 -36.87 -28.07 1.71
CA GLU A 21 -36.41 -27.88 3.09
C GLU A 21 -34.88 -27.83 3.20
N ARG A 22 -34.17 -28.62 2.37
CA ARG A 22 -32.69 -28.53 2.31
C ARG A 22 -32.24 -27.19 1.74
N LEU A 23 -32.86 -26.73 0.66
CA LEU A 23 -32.56 -25.44 0.06
C LEU A 23 -32.87 -24.27 1.01
N ASP A 24 -33.96 -24.37 1.77
CA ASP A 24 -34.32 -23.34 2.76
C ASP A 24 -33.30 -23.29 3.90
N ARG A 25 -32.88 -24.44 4.43
CA ARG A 25 -31.80 -24.52 5.42
C ARG A 25 -30.49 -23.95 4.90
N GLU A 26 -30.12 -24.24 3.65
CA GLU A 26 -28.91 -23.69 3.03
C GLU A 26 -29.01 -22.16 2.89
N ARG A 27 -30.17 -21.63 2.50
CA ARG A 27 -30.41 -20.18 2.44
C ARG A 27 -30.31 -19.53 3.82
N GLN A 28 -30.92 -20.12 4.84
CA GLN A 28 -30.84 -19.61 6.21
C GLN A 28 -29.39 -19.61 6.72
N GLN A 29 -28.60 -20.65 6.42
CA GLN A 29 -27.18 -20.69 6.77
C GLN A 29 -26.38 -19.59 6.06
N LYS A 30 -26.60 -19.37 4.76
CA LYS A 30 -25.93 -18.28 4.02
C LYS A 30 -26.28 -16.92 4.57
N VAL A 31 -27.54 -16.68 4.94
CA VAL A 31 -27.98 -15.43 5.57
C VAL A 31 -27.29 -15.25 6.93
N GLN A 32 -27.26 -16.26 7.78
CA GLN A 32 -26.56 -16.20 9.07
C GLN A 32 -25.06 -15.96 8.91
N GLU A 33 -24.42 -16.62 7.94
CA GLU A 33 -23.01 -16.42 7.65
C GLU A 33 -22.73 -15.00 7.17
N SER A 34 -23.57 -14.44 6.30
CA SER A 34 -23.47 -13.05 5.85
C SER A 34 -23.57 -12.08 7.03
N ILE A 35 -24.54 -12.29 7.93
CA ILE A 35 -24.71 -11.45 9.13
C ILE A 35 -23.46 -11.53 10.02
N ARG A 36 -22.90 -12.73 10.24
CA ARG A 36 -21.68 -12.90 11.03
C ARG A 36 -20.48 -12.19 10.41
N ARG A 37 -20.30 -12.31 9.08
CA ARG A 37 -19.23 -11.63 8.35
C ARG A 37 -19.38 -10.11 8.45
N GLU A 38 -20.58 -9.59 8.29
CA GLU A 38 -20.87 -8.17 8.42
C GLU A 38 -20.58 -7.65 9.85
N GLN A 39 -21.03 -8.36 10.88
CA GLN A 39 -20.72 -8.02 12.27
C GLN A 39 -19.21 -8.06 12.56
N ALA A 40 -18.49 -9.03 12.00
CA ALA A 40 -17.03 -9.10 12.15
C ALA A 40 -16.33 -7.89 11.50
N MET A 41 -16.79 -7.48 10.31
CA MET A 41 -16.28 -6.29 9.63
C MET A 41 -16.54 -5.01 10.44
N LEU A 42 -17.73 -4.86 11.02
CA LEU A 42 -18.06 -3.71 11.86
C LEU A 42 -17.17 -3.64 13.11
N ARG A 43 -16.99 -4.77 13.82
CA ARG A 43 -16.07 -4.83 14.98
C ARG A 43 -14.63 -4.52 14.60
N ALA A 44 -14.16 -5.01 13.45
CA ALA A 44 -12.81 -4.70 12.97
C ALA A 44 -12.66 -3.20 12.68
N LYS A 45 -13.68 -2.58 12.06
CA LYS A 45 -13.71 -1.13 11.81
C LYS A 45 -13.65 -0.31 13.10
N GLU A 46 -14.49 -0.65 14.08
CA GLU A 46 -14.49 0.00 15.40
C GLU A 46 -13.13 -0.15 16.11
N ALA A 47 -12.50 -1.33 16.03
CA ALA A 47 -11.18 -1.55 16.60
C ALA A 47 -10.09 -0.69 15.94
N CYS A 48 -10.13 -0.53 14.62
CA CYS A 48 -9.21 0.36 13.90
C CYS A 48 -9.42 1.83 14.28
N GLU A 49 -10.67 2.29 14.33
CA GLU A 49 -11.01 3.66 14.72
C GLU A 49 -10.56 3.97 16.16
N ASN A 50 -10.75 3.03 17.08
CA ASN A 50 -10.29 3.18 18.47
C ASN A 50 -8.77 3.26 18.57
N LYS A 51 -8.03 2.44 17.79
CA LYS A 51 -6.56 2.54 17.74
C LYS A 51 -6.10 3.88 17.18
N GLU A 52 -6.80 4.42 16.19
CA GLU A 52 -6.49 5.74 15.63
C GLU A 52 -6.75 6.87 16.63
N LYS A 53 -7.88 6.81 17.37
CA LYS A 53 -8.17 7.74 18.47
C LYS A 53 -7.08 7.71 19.53
N GLN A 54 -6.67 6.52 19.97
CA GLN A 54 -5.58 6.37 20.95
C GLN A 54 -4.25 6.95 20.44
N LYS A 55 -3.90 6.72 19.15
CA LYS A 55 -2.73 7.34 18.55
C LYS A 55 -2.83 8.87 18.55
N ASN A 56 -3.97 9.41 18.13
CA ASN A 56 -4.20 10.86 18.08
C ASN A 56 -4.15 11.49 19.48
N GLU A 57 -4.72 10.83 20.49
CA GLU A 57 -4.62 11.25 21.89
C GLU A 57 -3.16 11.24 22.37
N PHE A 58 -2.41 10.19 22.05
CA PHE A 58 -0.98 10.11 22.36
C PHE A 58 -0.19 11.24 21.71
N TYR A 59 -0.40 11.54 20.42
CA TYR A 59 0.25 12.65 19.73
C TYR A 59 -0.15 14.01 20.32
N ARG A 60 -1.43 14.22 20.63
CA ARG A 60 -1.91 15.44 21.30
C ARG A 60 -1.28 15.63 22.69
N ALA A 61 -1.14 14.55 23.46
CA ALA A 61 -0.54 14.62 24.79
C ALA A 61 0.97 14.86 24.75
N ARG A 62 1.68 14.36 23.72
CA ARG A 62 3.15 14.39 23.65
C ARG A 62 3.73 15.59 22.88
N LEU A 63 2.90 16.34 22.15
CA LEU A 63 3.31 17.61 21.53
C LEU A 63 2.96 18.78 22.47
N PRO A 64 3.91 19.29 23.27
CA PRO A 64 3.73 20.59 23.90
C PRO A 64 3.73 21.64 22.79
N ILE A 65 2.55 21.99 22.30
CA ILE A 65 2.40 23.16 21.45
C ILE A 65 2.69 24.37 22.34
N LYS A 66 3.98 24.74 22.45
CA LYS A 66 4.35 26.10 22.80
C LYS A 66 3.89 26.95 21.62
N LEU A 67 2.60 27.28 21.60
CA LEU A 67 2.10 28.44 20.86
C LEU A 67 2.87 29.61 21.44
N GLY A 68 4.03 29.91 20.83
CA GLY A 68 4.74 31.15 21.07
C GLY A 68 3.73 32.24 20.78
N GLY A 69 3.27 32.89 21.85
CA GLY A 69 2.45 34.09 21.76
C GLY A 69 3.17 35.03 20.81
N ARG A 70 2.58 35.22 19.64
CA ARG A 70 3.06 36.19 18.67
C ARG A 70 2.82 37.53 19.34
N THR A 71 3.87 38.10 19.93
CA THR A 71 3.86 39.48 20.41
C THR A 71 3.42 40.33 19.23
N GLU A 72 2.29 41.01 19.40
CA GLU A 72 1.77 42.00 18.47
C GLU A 72 2.85 43.05 18.24
N LEU A 73 3.56 42.94 17.13
CA LEU A 73 4.41 44.00 16.60
C LEU A 73 3.49 44.90 15.76
N GLU A 74 2.67 45.68 16.47
CA GLU A 74 2.25 46.99 15.98
C GLU A 74 3.50 47.87 15.94
N GLY A 75 3.90 48.35 14.77
CA GLY A 75 5.06 49.21 14.67
C GLY A 75 5.65 49.32 13.28
N GLU A 76 5.09 50.25 12.51
CA GLU A 76 5.83 51.19 11.65
C GLU A 76 6.59 50.67 10.42
N GLN A 77 6.07 51.11 9.28
CA GLN A 77 6.80 51.64 8.12
C GLN A 77 8.33 51.66 8.23
N SER A 78 9.02 51.00 7.30
CA SER A 78 10.05 51.67 6.51
C SER A 78 10.44 50.86 5.28
N LYS A 79 10.39 51.56 4.15
CA LYS A 79 10.99 51.19 2.88
C LYS A 79 12.48 50.89 3.09
N ASN A 80 12.94 49.70 2.71
CA ASN A 80 14.28 49.54 2.14
C ASN A 80 14.37 48.23 1.36
N ARG A 81 14.28 48.35 0.02
CA ARG A 81 14.84 47.37 -0.90
C ARG A 81 16.36 47.53 -0.83
N ASN A 82 17.03 46.70 -0.03
CA ASN A 82 18.47 46.53 -0.16
C ASN A 82 18.73 45.26 -0.98
N LEU A 83 19.09 45.53 -2.23
CA LEU A 83 19.77 44.67 -3.17
C LEU A 83 21.01 44.09 -2.47
N ILE A 84 21.00 42.79 -2.19
CA ILE A 84 22.19 42.11 -1.67
C ILE A 84 23.10 41.87 -2.88
N ASP A 85 24.07 42.78 -3.05
CA ASP A 85 25.24 42.59 -3.91
C ASP A 85 26.14 41.52 -3.30
N TRP A 86 26.24 40.38 -3.99
CA TRP A 86 27.18 39.33 -3.67
C TRP A 86 28.55 39.68 -4.27
N PRO A 87 29.65 39.76 -3.49
CA PRO A 87 30.91 40.24 -4.01
C PRO A 87 31.55 39.23 -4.97
N ALA A 88 31.81 39.70 -6.19
CA ALA A 88 32.71 39.07 -7.14
C ALA A 88 34.17 39.18 -6.65
N ALA A 89 34.78 38.03 -6.31
CA ALA A 89 36.22 37.91 -6.13
C ALA A 89 36.81 37.13 -7.32
N GLY A 90 37.80 37.74 -7.97
CA GLY A 90 38.42 37.33 -9.23
C GLY A 90 39.39 36.15 -9.16
N PRO A 91 40.15 35.92 -10.24
CA PRO A 91 40.65 34.61 -10.65
C PRO A 91 42.02 34.27 -10.07
N SER A 92 42.23 33.01 -9.71
CA SER A 92 43.57 32.46 -9.44
C SER A 92 43.66 31.00 -9.89
N ASN A 93 44.40 30.83 -10.98
CA ASN A 93 45.17 29.69 -11.45
C ASN A 93 44.82 28.26 -10.99
N ILE A 94 44.24 27.51 -11.93
CA ILE A 94 44.65 26.18 -12.42
C ILE A 94 45.20 25.22 -11.35
N SER A 95 44.33 24.34 -10.89
CA SER A 95 44.69 22.93 -10.80
C SER A 95 43.59 22.11 -11.45
N SER A 96 43.96 21.52 -12.58
CA SER A 96 43.13 20.65 -13.39
C SER A 96 42.71 19.43 -12.58
N ASN A 97 41.54 19.48 -11.99
CA ASN A 97 40.73 18.29 -11.80
C ASN A 97 39.29 18.67 -12.13
N SER A 98 38.78 18.01 -13.18
CA SER A 98 37.42 18.07 -13.66
C SER A 98 36.42 17.72 -12.55
N SER A 99 36.15 18.67 -11.67
CA SER A 99 35.02 18.60 -10.75
C SER A 99 33.81 19.06 -11.53
N GLN A 100 33.14 18.08 -12.13
CA GLN A 100 31.78 18.22 -12.62
C GLN A 100 30.98 19.03 -11.58
N HIS A 101 30.37 20.12 -12.04
CA HIS A 101 29.42 20.91 -11.28
C HIS A 101 28.40 19.97 -10.62
N ARG A 102 28.59 19.62 -9.35
CA ARG A 102 27.59 18.88 -8.59
C ARG A 102 26.48 19.87 -8.26
N LEU A 103 25.40 19.83 -9.04
CA LEU A 103 24.15 20.48 -8.68
C LEU A 103 23.79 20.07 -7.24
N PRO A 104 23.27 21.00 -6.41
CA PRO A 104 22.84 20.67 -5.06
C PRO A 104 21.76 19.59 -5.15
N THR A 105 22.09 18.39 -4.66
CA THR A 105 21.17 17.25 -4.65
C THR A 105 20.41 17.23 -3.33
N MET A 106 19.08 17.14 -3.40
CA MET A 106 18.22 17.03 -2.21
C MET A 106 17.87 15.56 -1.99
N PRO A 107 18.14 14.98 -0.80
CA PRO A 107 17.75 13.61 -0.49
C PRO A 107 16.25 13.51 -0.17
N CYS A 108 15.61 12.43 -0.61
CA CYS A 108 14.27 12.08 -0.14
C CYS A 108 14.32 11.68 1.35
N PRO A 109 13.47 12.24 2.22
CA PRO A 109 13.47 11.90 3.65
C PRO A 109 12.96 10.49 3.96
N ILE A 110 12.39 9.80 2.98
CA ILE A 110 11.80 8.47 3.12
C ILE A 110 12.84 7.40 2.70
N CYS A 111 13.32 7.44 1.46
CA CYS A 111 14.26 6.42 0.95
C CYS A 111 15.72 6.87 0.77
N GLN A 112 16.05 8.12 1.14
CA GLN A 112 17.38 8.74 0.99
C GLN A 112 17.95 8.82 -0.44
N LYS A 113 17.16 8.54 -1.47
CA LYS A 113 17.58 8.75 -2.87
C LYS A 113 17.84 10.24 -3.14
N LEU A 114 18.93 10.52 -3.87
CA LEU A 114 19.39 11.88 -4.20
C LEU A 114 18.80 12.34 -5.53
N PHE A 115 18.17 13.52 -5.53
CA PHE A 115 17.57 14.14 -6.71
C PHE A 115 18.27 15.46 -7.03
N THR A 116 18.49 15.75 -8.31
CA THR A 116 19.16 16.98 -8.77
C THR A 116 18.21 18.15 -8.95
N GLU A 117 16.89 17.91 -9.02
CA GLU A 117 15.87 18.90 -9.34
C GLU A 117 14.65 18.77 -8.43
N GLY A 118 14.09 19.92 -8.00
CA GLY A 118 13.04 19.99 -6.98
C GLY A 118 11.70 19.36 -7.37
N ASP A 119 11.41 19.27 -8.67
CA ASP A 119 10.17 18.68 -9.16
C ASP A 119 10.21 17.14 -9.14
N GLU A 120 11.38 16.54 -9.33
CA GLU A 120 11.56 15.08 -9.31
C GLU A 120 11.34 14.50 -7.91
N ILE A 121 11.82 15.20 -6.88
CA ILE A 121 11.60 14.79 -5.48
C ILE A 121 10.13 14.91 -5.07
N ALA A 122 9.37 15.87 -5.60
CA ALA A 122 7.96 16.03 -5.30
C ALA A 122 7.12 14.87 -5.87
N VAL A 123 7.38 14.49 -7.13
CA VAL A 123 6.73 13.34 -7.77
C VAL A 123 7.16 12.04 -7.11
N HIS A 124 8.45 11.92 -6.77
CA HIS A 124 8.95 10.76 -6.05
C HIS A 124 8.30 10.63 -4.67
N ALA A 125 8.23 11.70 -3.89
CA ALA A 125 7.64 11.69 -2.55
C ALA A 125 6.16 11.29 -2.54
N GLN A 126 5.40 11.59 -3.61
CA GLN A 126 4.02 11.12 -3.76
C GLN A 126 3.91 9.60 -3.91
N ASN A 127 4.93 8.96 -4.49
CA ASN A 127 4.96 7.52 -4.76
C ASN A 127 6.02 6.77 -3.92
N CYS A 128 6.64 7.44 -2.95
CA CYS A 128 7.71 6.86 -2.13
C CYS A 128 7.10 6.09 -0.96
N THR A 129 7.01 4.77 -1.11
CA THR A 129 6.48 3.86 -0.07
C THR A 129 7.57 3.14 0.73
N ASP A 130 8.85 3.40 0.42
CA ASP A 130 10.01 2.81 1.11
C ASP A 130 10.21 3.48 2.47
N TYR A 131 9.33 3.21 3.43
CA TYR A 131 9.53 3.68 4.80
C TYR A 131 10.88 3.18 5.32
N PRO A 132 11.76 4.08 5.81
CA PRO A 132 12.94 3.64 6.52
C PRO A 132 12.43 3.01 7.81
N VAL A 133 12.58 1.69 7.91
CA VAL A 133 12.51 1.04 9.21
C VAL A 133 13.76 1.56 9.93
N ASP A 134 13.56 2.39 10.94
CA ASP A 134 14.62 2.79 11.86
C ASP A 134 15.18 1.50 12.49
N ASP A 135 16.22 0.96 11.86
CA ASP A 135 17.11 -0.07 12.41
C ASP A 135 18.01 0.62 13.44
N ASP A 136 17.44 0.97 14.58
CA ASP A 136 18.21 1.26 15.79
C ASP A 136 17.63 0.49 16.98
N ASP A 137 18.37 -0.57 17.32
CA ASP A 137 18.67 -0.95 18.70
C ASP A 137 17.63 -1.76 19.48
N ASN A 138 17.60 -3.08 19.27
CA ASN A 138 18.11 -4.06 20.25
C ASN A 138 17.70 -5.48 19.85
N GLY A 139 18.69 -6.38 19.82
CA GLY A 139 18.52 -7.76 19.39
C GLY A 139 17.56 -8.56 20.26
N GLU A 140 16.59 -9.20 19.62
CA GLU A 140 16.32 -10.62 19.79
C GLU A 140 15.61 -11.11 18.54
N ILE A 141 16.19 -12.14 17.92
CA ILE A 141 15.68 -12.79 16.73
C ILE A 141 14.44 -13.58 17.15
N GLU A 142 13.26 -12.99 17.01
CA GLU A 142 12.04 -13.77 16.78
C GLU A 142 11.48 -13.40 15.41
N GLU A 143 11.64 -14.36 14.48
CA GLU A 143 11.02 -14.41 13.16
C GLU A 143 9.49 -14.37 13.28
N ILE A 144 8.91 -13.19 13.54
CA ILE A 144 7.49 -12.98 13.36
C ILE A 144 7.27 -12.66 11.88
N ASN A 145 7.15 -13.74 11.11
CA ASN A 145 6.44 -13.89 9.85
C ASN A 145 5.53 -12.70 9.48
N ARG A 146 6.10 -11.64 8.91
CA ARG A 146 5.35 -10.75 8.02
C ARG A 146 5.27 -11.46 6.68
N SER A 147 4.11 -12.01 6.38
CA SER A 147 3.83 -12.57 5.06
C SER A 147 4.20 -11.53 4.00
N PRO A 148 5.22 -11.78 3.16
CA PRO A 148 5.48 -10.90 2.03
C PRO A 148 4.24 -10.96 1.15
N THR A 149 3.79 -9.80 0.66
CA THR A 149 2.87 -9.77 -0.48
C THR A 149 3.44 -10.70 -1.55
N PRO A 150 2.66 -11.63 -2.08
CA PRO A 150 3.20 -12.57 -3.05
C PRO A 150 3.74 -11.84 -4.26
N GLU A 151 5.05 -11.95 -4.46
CA GLU A 151 5.69 -11.49 -5.68
C GLU A 151 5.02 -12.19 -6.86
N THR A 152 4.29 -11.42 -7.66
CA THR A 152 3.78 -11.91 -8.94
C THR A 152 4.95 -12.03 -9.90
N ILE A 153 5.19 -13.22 -10.42
CA ILE A 153 6.26 -13.51 -11.36
C ILE A 153 5.77 -13.20 -12.78
N LEU A 154 6.60 -12.51 -13.55
CA LEU A 154 6.33 -12.08 -14.92
C LEU A 154 6.99 -13.03 -15.92
N CYS A 155 6.30 -13.36 -17.01
CA CYS A 155 6.94 -14.03 -18.14
C CYS A 155 7.89 -13.07 -18.86
N HIS A 156 9.19 -13.36 -18.82
CA HIS A 156 10.24 -12.56 -19.47
C HIS A 156 10.19 -12.57 -21.01
N ILE A 157 9.44 -13.50 -21.62
CA ILE A 157 9.36 -13.63 -23.08
C ILE A 157 8.28 -12.70 -23.64
N CYS A 158 7.06 -12.76 -23.10
CA CYS A 158 5.95 -11.95 -23.60
C CYS A 158 5.66 -10.71 -22.77
N ASN A 159 6.18 -10.60 -21.54
CA ASN A 159 5.90 -9.55 -20.55
C ASN A 159 4.41 -9.28 -20.27
N ARG A 160 3.51 -10.15 -20.76
CA ARG A 160 2.05 -10.03 -20.65
C ARG A 160 1.45 -10.98 -19.61
N PHE A 161 2.06 -12.13 -19.41
CA PHE A 161 1.58 -13.12 -18.43
C PHE A 161 2.18 -12.85 -17.05
N ARG A 162 1.32 -12.84 -16.03
CA ARG A 162 1.69 -12.66 -14.62
C ARG A 162 1.01 -13.76 -13.81
N THR A 163 1.76 -14.45 -12.96
CA THR A 163 1.19 -15.46 -12.05
C THR A 163 1.90 -15.42 -10.70
N ARG A 164 1.25 -15.96 -9.69
CA ARG A 164 1.82 -16.18 -8.36
C ARG A 164 2.44 -17.58 -8.23
N ASP A 165 2.01 -18.51 -9.08
CA ASP A 165 2.42 -19.91 -9.03
C ASP A 165 3.57 -20.16 -10.02
N GLY A 166 4.70 -20.67 -9.51
CA GLY A 166 5.87 -20.99 -10.32
C GLY A 166 5.57 -22.03 -11.41
N ASN A 167 4.73 -23.02 -11.11
CA ASN A 167 4.33 -24.06 -12.07
C ASN A 167 3.53 -23.49 -13.25
N ASP A 168 2.62 -22.54 -12.99
CA ASP A 168 1.85 -21.87 -14.04
C ASP A 168 2.74 -21.04 -14.96
N LEU A 169 3.82 -20.47 -14.40
CA LEU A 169 4.80 -19.71 -15.17
C LEU A 169 5.63 -20.64 -16.07
N GLU A 170 6.09 -21.78 -15.55
CA GLU A 170 6.85 -22.76 -16.33
C GLU A 170 6.02 -23.31 -17.51
N ASP A 171 4.76 -23.67 -17.26
CA ASP A 171 3.82 -24.11 -18.28
C ASP A 171 3.57 -23.02 -19.34
N HIS A 172 3.41 -21.76 -18.90
CA HIS A 172 3.28 -20.63 -19.80
C HIS A 172 4.54 -20.42 -20.63
N VAL A 173 5.73 -20.44 -20.02
CA VAL A 173 7.02 -20.22 -20.70
C VAL A 173 7.23 -21.27 -21.78
N ALA A 174 6.95 -22.54 -21.50
CA ALA A 174 7.04 -23.62 -22.49
C ALA A 174 6.15 -23.35 -23.72
N ARG A 175 4.91 -22.91 -23.51
CA ARG A 175 3.98 -22.54 -24.60
C ARG A 175 4.39 -21.25 -25.31
N CYS A 176 4.93 -20.28 -24.58
CA CYS A 176 5.36 -18.99 -25.10
C CYS A 176 6.57 -19.15 -26.04
N ILE A 177 7.54 -19.99 -25.66
CA ILE A 177 8.69 -20.35 -26.51
C ILE A 177 8.20 -21.06 -27.78
N ALA A 178 7.26 -21.99 -27.66
CA ALA A 178 6.71 -22.70 -28.82
C ALA A 178 6.00 -21.76 -29.81
N ARG A 179 5.29 -20.73 -29.31
CA ARG A 179 4.66 -19.70 -30.16
C ARG A 179 5.69 -18.80 -30.81
N ALA A 180 6.69 -18.32 -30.06
CA ALA A 180 7.75 -17.46 -30.57
C ALA A 180 8.64 -18.15 -31.63
N LYS A 181 8.66 -19.48 -31.69
CA LYS A 181 9.38 -20.26 -32.72
C LYS A 181 8.58 -20.49 -34.00
N ASN A 182 7.28 -20.24 -33.99
CA ASN A 182 6.38 -20.45 -35.13
C ASN A 182 5.96 -19.13 -35.82
N GLU A 183 6.48 -17.99 -35.35
CA GLU A 183 6.43 -16.68 -36.01
C GLU A 183 7.78 -16.38 -36.69
#